data_AF-A0A2X2CDE0-F1
#
_entry.id   AF-A0A2X2CDE0-F1
#
_cell.length_a   1.000
_cell.length_b   1.000
_cell.length_c   1.000
_cell.angle_alpha   90.00
_cell.angle_beta   90.00
_cell.angle_gamma   90.00
#
_symmetry.space_group_name_H-M   'P 1'
#
loop_
_entity.id
_entity.type
_entity.pdbx_description
1 polymer ?
#
loop_
_entity_poly.entity_id
_entity_poly.type
_entity_poly.pdbx_seq_one_letter_code
_entity_poly.pdbx_strand_id
1 'polypeptide(L)' 'MAHIVTHNHTTREVWLTQLAQAISDPVELLQLLALEHHAELQRGAQARRLFPLRVPREFVARMKKRRS' A
#
# COMPACT_ATOMS: atom_id res chain seq x y z
N MET A 1 -9.28 -38.32 5.13
CA MET A 1 -9.86 -37.06 4.65
C MET A 1 -9.16 -35.93 5.37
N ALA A 2 -8.32 -35.16 4.69
CA ALA A 2 -7.48 -34.14 5.32
C ALA A 2 -8.28 -32.84 5.48
N HIS A 3 -8.70 -32.53 6.71
CA HIS A 3 -9.23 -31.22 7.05
C HIS A 3 -8.05 -30.24 7.20
N ILE A 4 -7.59 -29.67 6.09
CA ILE A 4 -6.62 -28.58 6.10
C ILE A 4 -7.35 -27.32 6.57
N VAL A 5 -7.60 -27.22 7.87
CA VAL A 5 -8.05 -25.97 8.48
C VAL A 5 -6.81 -25.34 9.10
N THR A 6 -6.02 -24.68 8.26
CA THR A 6 -4.89 -23.86 8.73
C THR A 6 -5.48 -22.77 9.62
N HIS A 7 -5.33 -22.91 10.94
CA HIS A 7 -5.79 -21.94 11.92
C HIS A 7 -4.91 -20.69 11.83
N ASN A 8 -5.26 -19.80 10.91
CA ASN A 8 -4.52 -18.60 10.55
C ASN A 8 -5.02 -17.36 11.33
N HIS A 9 -5.56 -17.53 12.55
CA HIS A 9 -6.25 -16.48 13.30
C HIS A 9 -5.38 -15.23 13.51
N THR A 10 -4.14 -15.42 13.94
CA THR A 10 -3.18 -14.32 14.14
C THR A 10 -2.91 -13.55 12.85
N THR A 11 -2.64 -14.25 11.74
CA THR A 11 -2.47 -13.61 10.43
C THR A 11 -3.74 -12.91 9.98
N ARG A 12 -4.94 -13.43 10.35
CA ARG A 12 -6.22 -12.80 10.03
C ARG A 12 -6.35 -11.41 10.67
N GLU A 13 -5.96 -11.31 11.93
CA GLU A 13 -5.98 -10.05 12.68
C GLU A 13 -4.90 -9.07 12.20
N VAL A 14 -3.73 -9.60 11.83
CA VAL A 14 -2.63 -8.81 11.29
C VAL A 14 -3.01 -8.16 9.95
N TRP A 15 -3.66 -8.88 9.02
CA TRP A 15 -4.04 -8.26 7.74
C TRP A 15 -5.15 -7.21 7.89
N LEU A 16 -6.11 -7.40 8.81
CA LEU A 16 -7.13 -6.39 9.11
C LEU A 16 -6.49 -5.10 9.61
N THR A 17 -5.50 -5.23 10.50
CA THR A 17 -4.74 -4.09 11.02
C THR A 17 -3.94 -3.41 9.91
N GLN A 18 -3.29 -4.18 9.03
CA GLN A 18 -2.58 -3.63 7.87
C GLN A 18 -3.50 -2.91 6.88
N LEU A 19 -4.74 -3.40 6.71
CA LEU A 19 -5.75 -2.77 5.86
C LEU A 19 -6.26 -1.46 6.48
N ALA A 20 -6.47 -1.43 7.79
CA ALA A 20 -6.87 -0.23 8.52
C ALA A 20 -5.78 0.85 8.49
N GLN A 21 -4.51 0.45 8.48
CA GLN A 21 -3.34 1.32 8.38
C GLN A 21 -2.89 1.57 6.94
N ALA A 22 -3.71 1.21 5.93
CA ALA A 22 -3.36 1.39 4.54
C ALA A 22 -3.31 2.86 4.15
N ILE A 23 -2.24 3.24 3.47
CA ILE A 23 -2.04 4.58 2.92
C ILE A 23 -3.10 4.82 1.86
N SER A 24 -3.74 5.98 1.94
CA SER A 24 -4.77 6.40 0.97
C SER A 24 -4.51 7.74 0.33
N ASP A 25 -3.55 8.48 0.86
CA ASP A 25 -3.06 9.66 0.20
C ASP A 25 -1.91 9.28 -0.77
N PRO A 26 -2.05 9.53 -2.08
CA PRO A 26 -0.96 9.36 -3.02
C PRO A 26 0.25 10.24 -2.66
N VAL A 27 0.07 11.41 -2.06
CA VAL A 27 1.17 12.28 -1.67
C VAL A 27 2.00 11.65 -0.54
N GLU A 28 1.33 11.04 0.45
CA GLU A 28 2.02 10.28 1.52
C GLU A 28 2.81 9.11 0.92
N LEU A 29 2.22 8.37 -0.02
CA LEU A 29 2.91 7.27 -0.70
C LEU A 29 4.16 7.76 -1.45
N LEU A 30 4.06 8.89 -2.17
CA LEU A 30 5.19 9.45 -2.90
C LEU A 30 6.31 9.88 -1.94
N GLN A 31 6.00 10.51 -0.81
CA GLN A 31 6.99 10.89 0.20
C GLN A 31 7.68 9.66 0.81
N LEU A 32 6.94 8.61 1.15
CA LEU A 32 7.53 7.35 1.64
C LEU A 32 8.47 6.72 0.61
N LEU A 33 8.12 6.86 -0.67
CA LEU A 33 8.95 6.43 -1.78
C LEU A 33 9.99 7.48 -2.19
N ALA A 34 10.13 8.61 -1.49
CA ALA A 34 10.99 9.74 -1.88
C ALA A 34 10.86 10.12 -3.38
N LEU A 35 9.64 10.02 -3.92
CA LEU A 35 9.29 10.30 -5.31
C LEU A 35 8.49 11.60 -5.45
N GLU A 36 8.39 12.41 -4.41
CA GLU A 36 7.62 13.66 -4.39
C GLU A 36 8.08 14.68 -5.46
N HIS A 37 9.35 14.59 -5.88
CA HIS A 37 9.96 15.44 -6.90
C HIS A 37 9.53 15.10 -8.33
N HIS A 38 8.86 13.96 -8.54
CA HIS A 38 8.38 13.57 -9.87
C HIS A 38 7.02 14.21 -10.18
N ALA A 39 7.06 15.34 -10.90
CA ALA A 39 5.87 16.12 -11.28
C ALA A 39 4.82 15.28 -12.05
N GLU A 40 5.24 14.24 -12.78
CA GLU A 40 4.32 13.32 -13.46
C GLU A 40 3.49 12.48 -12.49
N LEU A 41 4.11 11.99 -11.42
CA LEU A 41 3.43 11.22 -10.38
C LEU A 41 2.52 12.12 -9.53
N GLN A 42 2.94 13.36 -9.28
CA GLN A 42 2.11 14.36 -8.61
C GLN A 42 0.85 14.71 -9.41
N ARG A 43 0.94 14.82 -10.75
CA ARG A 43 -0.24 14.98 -11.61
C ARG A 43 -1.22 13.81 -11.48
N GLY A 44 -0.69 12.59 -11.35
CA GLY A 44 -1.46 11.38 -11.08
C GLY A 44 -2.19 11.40 -9.73
N ALA A 45 -1.76 12.20 -8.75
CA ALA A 45 -2.41 12.29 -7.43
C ALA A 45 -3.87 12.76 -7.53
N GLN A 46 -4.22 13.57 -8.52
CA GLN A 46 -5.61 14.01 -8.74
C GLN A 46 -6.53 12.88 -9.20
N ALA A 47 -5.98 11.85 -9.85
CA ALA A 47 -6.74 10.68 -10.29
C ALA A 47 -7.31 9.85 -9.12
N ARG A 48 -6.83 10.07 -7.89
CA ARG A 48 -7.41 9.52 -6.65
C ARG A 48 -8.92 9.77 -6.54
N ARG A 49 -9.42 10.88 -7.11
CA ARG A 49 -10.85 11.22 -7.12
C ARG A 49 -11.68 10.21 -7.91
N LEU A 50 -11.09 9.63 -8.95
CA LEU A 50 -11.72 8.64 -9.82
C LEU A 50 -11.42 7.21 -9.35
N PHE A 51 -10.22 6.99 -8.80
CA PHE A 51 -9.75 5.69 -8.34
C PHE A 51 -9.11 5.81 -6.95
N PRO A 52 -9.83 5.50 -5.86
CA PRO A 52 -9.28 5.61 -4.52
C PRO A 52 -8.10 4.65 -4.33
N LEU A 53 -6.97 5.20 -3.90
CA LEU A 53 -5.74 4.45 -3.63
C LEU A 53 -5.80 3.82 -2.23
N ARG A 54 -5.39 2.56 -2.10
CA ARG A 54 -5.15 1.89 -0.81
C ARG A 54 -3.90 1.02 -0.92
N VAL A 55 -2.85 1.39 -0.21
CA VAL A 55 -1.59 0.63 -0.20
C VAL A 55 -1.17 0.36 1.25
N PRO A 56 -1.20 -0.90 1.71
CA PRO A 56 -0.67 -1.25 3.03
C PRO A 56 0.83 -0.96 3.12
N ARG A 57 1.29 -0.49 4.28
CA ARG A 57 2.70 -0.11 4.51
C ARG A 57 3.69 -1.24 4.22
N GLU A 58 3.30 -2.49 4.49
CA GLU A 58 4.09 -3.69 4.17
C GLU A 58 4.40 -3.85 2.67
N PHE A 59 3.49 -3.40 1.80
CA PHE A 59 3.72 -3.42 0.36
C PHE A 59 4.68 -2.30 -0.04
N VAL A 60 4.53 -1.11 0.56
CA VAL A 60 5.45 0.02 0.34
C VAL A 60 6.88 -0.34 0.74
N ALA A 61 7.06 -1.05 1.85
CA ALA A 61 8.38 -1.54 2.28
C ALA A 61 9.05 -2.48 1.25
N ARG A 62 8.24 -3.18 0.44
CA ARG A 62 8.71 -4.08 -0.62
C ARG A 62 8.88 -3.39 -1.97
N MET A 63 8.35 -2.17 -2.13
CA MET A 63 8.47 -1.40 -3.37
C MET A 63 9.93 -1.00 -3.58
N LYS A 64 10.55 -1.56 -4.62
CA LYS A 64 11.88 -1.13 -5.06
C LYS A 64 11.74 0.16 -5.85
N LYS A 65 12.35 1.24 -5.36
CA LYS A 65 12.56 2.46 -6.15
C LYS A 65 13.43 2.06 -7.35
N ARG A 66 12.91 2.19 -8.56
CA ARG A 66 13.74 2.03 -9.76
C ARG A 66 14.67 3.24 -9.78
N ARG A 67 15.91 3.02 -9.37
CA ARG A 67 17.00 4.01 -9.49
C ARG A 67 17.26 4.13 -10.99
N SER A 68 16.70 5.15 -11.62
CA SER A 68 17.03 5.54 -12.99
C SER A 68 17.96 6.74 -12.97
#